data_AF-A0A6I7XP05-F1
#
_entry.id   AF-A0A6I7XP05-F1
#
_cell.length_a   1.000
_cell.length_b   1.000
_cell.length_c   1.000
_cell.angle_alpha   90.00
_cell.angle_beta   90.00
_cell.angle_gamma   90.00
#
_symmetry.space_group_name_H-M   'P 1'
#
loop_
_entity.id
_entity.type
_entity.pdbx_description
1 polymer ?
#
loop_
_entity_poly.entity_id
_entity_poly.type
_entity_poly.pdbx_seq_one_letter_code
_entity_poly.pdbx_strand_id
1 'polypeptide(L)'
;MLNNNVLDTLFNEVAYEDELYFYYFYTMKMAATSEYLKFGPGAFLENQHQVICFTNKRIMMLELNPLTGKFNGNKIIINIEDVEGIKVKRGLIKSKVIVTLKGNKGDIVMNPNSFTIGLSNHKKNLVKLQKMYS
;
A
#
# COMPACT_ATOMS: atom_id res chain seq x y z
N MET A 1 6.26 -5.67 15.65
CA MET A 1 5.36 -4.50 15.47
C MET A 1 5.84 -3.74 14.24
N LEU A 2 4.93 -3.46 13.31
CA LEU A 2 5.23 -2.72 12.09
C LEU A 2 5.68 -1.29 12.43
N ASN A 3 6.84 -0.88 11.93
CA ASN A 3 7.35 0.49 12.09
C ASN A 3 8.19 0.89 10.87
N ASN A 4 8.59 2.16 10.80
CA ASN A 4 9.37 2.69 9.67
C ASN A 4 10.64 1.84 9.42
N ASN A 5 11.44 1.52 10.46
CA ASN A 5 12.70 0.79 10.30
C ASN A 5 12.49 -0.60 9.70
N VAL A 6 11.45 -1.32 10.13
CA VAL A 6 11.13 -2.65 9.57
C VAL A 6 10.80 -2.56 8.09
N LEU A 7 10.06 -1.52 7.68
CA LEU A 7 9.73 -1.32 6.26
C LEU A 7 10.92 -0.81 5.46
N ASP A 8 11.72 0.08 6.03
CA ASP A 8 12.90 0.61 5.36
C ASP A 8 13.94 -0.52 5.14
N THR A 9 14.12 -1.43 6.10
CA THR A 9 14.91 -2.67 5.91
C THR A 9 14.32 -3.56 4.82
N LEU A 10 13.01 -3.83 4.87
CA LEU A 10 12.33 -4.64 3.85
C LEU A 10 12.54 -4.05 2.45
N PHE A 11 12.42 -2.73 2.31
CA PHE A 11 12.62 -2.07 1.02
C PHE A 11 14.06 -2.12 0.56
N ASN A 12 15.04 -1.98 1.46
CA ASN A 12 16.45 -2.17 1.12
C ASN A 12 16.75 -3.60 0.65
N GLU A 13 16.10 -4.62 1.21
CA GLU A 13 16.27 -6.02 0.80
C GLU A 13 15.65 -6.32 -0.57
N VAL A 14 14.56 -5.63 -0.94
CA VAL A 14 13.88 -5.85 -2.23
C VAL A 14 14.24 -4.84 -3.31
N ALA A 15 15.04 -3.82 -2.97
CA ALA A 15 15.46 -2.75 -3.87
C ALA A 15 16.31 -3.28 -5.03
N TYR A 16 16.08 -2.74 -6.23
CA TYR A 16 17.08 -2.82 -7.30
C TYR A 16 18.03 -1.63 -7.23
N GLU A 17 19.26 -1.77 -7.74
CA GLU A 17 20.31 -0.73 -7.67
C GLU A 17 19.86 0.63 -8.25
N ASP A 18 18.96 0.63 -9.24
CA ASP A 18 18.48 1.83 -9.94
C ASP A 18 17.14 2.39 -9.39
N GLU A 19 16.67 1.93 -8.22
CA GLU A 19 15.47 2.48 -7.59
C GLU A 19 15.79 3.75 -6.78
N LEU A 20 15.25 4.90 -7.21
CA LEU A 20 15.59 6.23 -6.69
C LEU A 20 14.84 6.62 -5.41
N TYR A 21 13.65 6.05 -5.21
CA TYR A 21 12.81 6.36 -4.05
C TYR A 21 11.90 5.20 -3.69
N PHE A 22 11.51 5.16 -2.41
CA PHE A 22 10.56 4.20 -1.85
C PHE A 22 9.48 4.97 -1.08
N TYR A 23 8.41 5.37 -1.78
CA TYR A 23 7.29 6.06 -1.15
C TYR A 23 6.17 5.08 -0.89
N TYR A 24 5.94 4.81 0.39
CA TYR A 24 4.97 3.81 0.82
C TYR A 24 3.85 4.35 1.68
N PHE A 25 2.75 3.63 1.68
CA PHE A 25 1.66 3.78 2.65
C PHE A 25 1.10 2.42 3.04
N TYR A 26 0.46 2.39 4.19
CA TYR A 26 -0.21 1.21 4.71
C TYR A 26 -1.72 1.27 4.38
N THR A 27 -2.28 0.14 3.98
CA THR A 27 -3.71 -0.03 3.72
C THR A 27 -4.18 -1.32 4.37
N MET A 28 -5.39 -1.29 4.94
CA MET A 28 -6.08 -2.49 5.39
C MET A 28 -7.29 -2.71 4.49
N LYS A 29 -7.30 -3.82 3.75
CA LYS A 29 -8.48 -4.24 3.02
C LYS A 29 -9.35 -5.03 3.98
N MET A 30 -10.45 -4.42 4.41
CA MET A 30 -11.40 -5.11 5.26
C MET A 30 -12.09 -6.24 4.51
N ALA A 31 -12.37 -7.35 5.21
CA ALA A 31 -13.25 -8.39 4.71
C ALA A 31 -14.62 -7.80 4.33
N ALA A 32 -15.31 -8.43 3.38
CA ALA A 32 -16.63 -7.99 2.97
C ALA A 32 -17.61 -8.01 4.16
N THR A 33 -18.58 -7.10 4.20
CA THR A 33 -19.58 -7.03 5.27
C THR A 33 -20.33 -8.36 5.46
N SER A 34 -20.53 -9.12 4.37
CA SER A 34 -21.12 -10.45 4.40
C SER A 34 -20.31 -11.45 5.24
N GLU A 35 -18.98 -11.33 5.25
CA GLU A 35 -18.09 -12.21 6.01
C GLU A 35 -18.13 -11.88 7.50
N TYR A 36 -18.20 -10.60 7.86
CA TYR A 36 -18.45 -10.16 9.24
C TYR A 36 -19.81 -10.65 9.76
N LEU A 37 -20.83 -10.73 8.90
CA LEU A 37 -22.15 -11.25 9.29
C LEU A 37 -22.13 -12.76 9.56
N LYS A 38 -21.35 -13.52 8.78
CA LYS A 38 -21.24 -15.00 8.90
C LYS A 38 -20.33 -15.43 10.06
N PHE A 39 -19.17 -14.79 10.17
CA PHE A 39 -18.10 -15.23 11.06
C PHE A 39 -17.92 -14.34 12.29
N GLY A 40 -18.70 -13.27 12.41
CA GLY A 40 -18.61 -12.33 13.52
C GLY A 40 -17.19 -11.78 13.68
N PRO A 41 -16.63 -11.75 14.90
CA PRO A 41 -15.24 -11.35 15.15
C PRO A 41 -14.19 -12.21 14.41
N GLY A 42 -14.53 -13.41 13.95
CA GLY A 42 -13.62 -14.25 13.15
C GLY A 42 -13.23 -13.62 11.80
N ALA A 43 -14.09 -12.77 11.23
CA ALA A 43 -13.82 -12.08 9.96
C ALA A 43 -12.66 -11.06 10.05
N PHE A 44 -12.20 -10.70 11.25
CA PHE A 44 -11.00 -9.87 11.40
C PHE A 44 -9.74 -10.56 10.87
N LEU A 45 -9.69 -11.89 10.86
CA LEU A 45 -8.57 -12.67 10.31
C LEU A 45 -8.50 -12.59 8.79
N GLU A 46 -9.63 -12.30 8.13
CA GLU A 46 -9.73 -12.11 6.68
C GLU A 46 -9.35 -10.69 6.24
N ASN A 47 -9.06 -9.79 7.19
CA ASN A 47 -8.53 -8.47 6.86
C ASN A 47 -7.11 -8.62 6.29
N GLN A 48 -6.91 -8.09 5.09
CA GLN A 48 -5.60 -8.12 4.46
C GLN A 48 -4.84 -6.85 4.81
N HIS A 49 -3.75 -7.03 5.55
CA HIS A 49 -2.83 -5.97 5.93
C HIS A 49 -1.80 -5.82 4.81
N GLN A 50 -1.71 -4.64 4.21
CA GLN A 50 -0.82 -4.43 3.07
C GLN A 50 -0.02 -3.14 3.20
N VAL A 51 1.21 -3.19 2.72
CA VAL A 51 2.01 -2.00 2.46
C VAL A 51 2.17 -1.85 0.96
N ILE A 52 1.80 -0.68 0.46
CA ILE A 52 1.94 -0.32 -0.93
C ILE A 52 3.13 0.61 -1.04
N CYS A 53 4.10 0.28 -1.89
CA CYS A 53 5.29 1.06 -2.14
C CYS A 53 5.41 1.45 -3.61
N PHE A 54 5.69 2.71 -3.87
CA PHE A 54 5.92 3.27 -5.19
C PHE A 54 7.41 3.58 -5.33
N THR A 55 7.99 3.14 -6.44
CA THR A 55 9.34 3.50 -6.89
C THR A 55 9.25 4.15 -8.27
N ASN A 56 10.39 4.58 -8.82
CA ASN A 56 10.48 5.04 -10.20
C ASN A 56 10.34 3.90 -11.23
N LYS A 57 10.33 2.64 -10.80
CA LYS A 57 10.31 1.45 -11.68
C LYS A 57 9.01 0.67 -11.56
N ARG A 58 8.42 0.61 -10.37
CA ARG A 58 7.28 -0.28 -10.08
C ARG A 58 6.48 0.17 -8.87
N ILE A 59 5.28 -0.40 -8.77
CA ILE A 59 4.42 -0.34 -7.60
C ILE A 59 4.40 -1.75 -7.01
N MET A 60 4.73 -1.85 -5.73
CA MET A 60 4.77 -3.10 -4.98
C MET A 60 3.63 -3.11 -3.96
N MET A 61 2.80 -4.14 -4.00
CA MET A 61 1.79 -4.41 -2.98
C MET A 61 2.27 -5.60 -2.17
N LEU A 62 2.69 -5.35 -0.93
CA LEU A 62 3.31 -6.34 -0.05
C LEU A 62 2.33 -6.73 1.05
N GLU A 63 1.99 -8.01 1.14
CA GLU A 63 1.11 -8.51 2.19
C GLU A 63 1.88 -8.74 3.49
N LEU A 64 1.28 -8.29 4.59
CA LEU A 64 1.84 -8.42 5.92
C LEU A 64 1.02 -9.42 6.72
N ASN A 65 1.72 -10.23 7.52
CA ASN A 65 1.10 -11.08 8.51
C ASN A 65 0.39 -10.20 9.56
N PRO A 66 -0.92 -10.39 9.82
CA PRO A 66 -1.71 -9.51 10.67
C PRO A 66 -1.26 -9.49 12.13
N LEU A 67 -0.68 -10.59 12.61
CA LEU A 67 -0.25 -10.75 14.01
C LEU A 67 1.13 -10.14 14.26
N THR A 68 2.06 -10.35 13.33
CA THR A 68 3.47 -9.96 13.52
C THR A 68 3.81 -8.62 12.84
N GLY A 69 3.03 -8.23 11.84
CA GLY A 69 3.30 -7.11 10.95
C GLY A 69 4.47 -7.34 10.00
N LYS A 70 5.00 -8.57 9.90
CA LYS A 70 6.10 -8.91 9.00
C LYS A 70 5.58 -9.23 7.60
N PHE A 71 6.39 -8.95 6.58
CA PHE A 71 6.13 -9.42 5.22
C PHE A 71 6.02 -10.94 5.20
N ASN A 72 4.95 -11.47 4.61
CA ASN A 72 4.66 -12.91 4.61
C ASN A 72 5.18 -13.62 3.33
N GLY A 73 5.78 -12.89 2.39
CA GLY A 73 6.25 -13.41 1.10
C GLY A 73 5.33 -13.09 -0.08
N ASN A 74 4.04 -12.85 0.17
CA ASN A 74 3.07 -12.58 -0.89
C ASN A 74 3.17 -11.13 -1.38
N LYS A 75 3.46 -10.97 -2.68
CA LYS A 75 3.57 -9.65 -3.30
C LYS A 75 2.94 -9.61 -4.69
N ILE A 76 2.39 -8.46 -5.02
CA ILE A 76 2.03 -8.09 -6.39
C ILE A 76 2.97 -6.97 -6.83
N ILE A 77 3.53 -7.10 -8.03
CA ILE A 77 4.41 -6.10 -8.63
C ILE A 77 3.74 -5.61 -9.92
N ILE A 78 3.67 -4.29 -10.07
CA ILE A 78 3.17 -3.61 -11.27
C ILE A 78 4.30 -2.76 -11.80
N ASN A 79 4.79 -3.00 -13.01
CA ASN A 79 5.81 -2.15 -13.60
C ASN A 79 5.21 -0.78 -13.92
N ILE A 80 5.98 0.29 -13.72
CA ILE A 80 5.51 1.65 -14.00
C ILE A 80 5.20 1.85 -15.49
N GLU A 81 5.85 1.07 -16.36
CA GLU A 81 5.59 1.07 -17.80
C GLU A 81 4.20 0.56 -18.16
N ASP A 82 3.57 -0.24 -17.30
CA ASP A 82 2.20 -0.75 -17.46
C ASP A 82 1.15 0.21 -16.88
N VAL A 83 1.58 1.30 -16.24
CA VAL A 83 0.70 2.30 -15.63
C VAL A 83 0.45 3.43 -16.62
N GLU A 84 -0.83 3.74 -16.83
CA GLU A 84 -1.28 4.85 -17.67
C GLU A 84 -1.36 6.15 -16.85
N GLY A 85 -1.84 6.07 -15.61
CA GLY A 85 -2.00 7.22 -14.75
C GLY A 85 -2.03 6.87 -13.27
N ILE A 86 -1.56 7.78 -12.44
CA ILE A 86 -1.65 7.69 -10.99
C ILE A 86 -2.35 8.95 -10.48
N LYS A 87 -3.33 8.79 -9.61
CA LYS A 87 -4.06 9.90 -8.99
C LYS A 87 -4.09 9.74 -7.48
N VAL A 88 -3.57 10.74 -6.78
CA VAL A 88 -3.52 10.74 -5.31
C VAL A 88 -4.42 11.85 -4.78
N LYS A 89 -5.56 11.48 -4.18
CA LYS A 89 -6.50 12.39 -3.54
C LYS A 89 -6.32 12.33 -2.03
N ARG A 90 -5.79 13.40 -1.43
CA ARG A 90 -5.66 13.50 0.03
C ARG A 90 -6.80 14.33 0.60
N GLY A 91 -7.59 13.72 1.50
CA GLY A 91 -8.56 14.41 2.35
C GLY A 91 -8.06 14.55 3.78
N LEU A 92 -8.75 15.35 4.58
CA LEU A 92 -8.49 15.52 6.02
C LEU A 92 -8.63 14.19 6.79
N ILE A 93 -9.61 13.38 6.41
CA ILE A 93 -9.96 12.13 7.10
C ILE A 93 -9.57 10.90 6.28
N LYS A 94 -9.75 10.89 4.96
CA LYS A 94 -9.43 9.74 4.10
C LYS A 94 -8.61 10.17 2.90
N SER A 95 -7.57 9.39 2.61
CA SER A 95 -6.83 9.50 1.36
C SER A 95 -7.28 8.39 0.41
N LYS A 96 -7.13 8.62 -0.89
CA LYS A 96 -7.40 7.64 -1.95
C LYS A 96 -6.29 7.73 -2.99
N VAL A 97 -5.75 6.58 -3.37
CA VAL A 97 -4.77 6.44 -4.45
C VAL A 97 -5.41 5.57 -5.53
N ILE A 98 -5.39 6.05 -6.76
CA ILE A 98 -5.94 5.35 -7.93
C ILE A 98 -4.79 5.14 -8.91
N VAL A 99 -4.60 3.91 -9.36
CA VAL A 99 -3.63 3.54 -10.39
C VAL A 99 -4.42 2.98 -11.57
N THR A 100 -4.36 3.68 -12.69
CA THR A 100 -5.00 3.27 -13.95
C THR A 100 -3.98 2.52 -14.79
N LEU A 101 -4.33 1.30 -15.20
CA LEU A 101 -3.45 0.42 -15.97
C LEU A 101 -3.69 0.56 -17.47
N LYS A 102 -2.61 0.47 -18.26
CA LYS A 102 -2.69 0.51 -19.73
C LYS A 102 -3.51 -0.66 -20.30
N GLY A 103 -4.07 -0.44 -21.48
CA GLY A 103 -4.76 -1.47 -22.25
C GLY A 103 -6.14 -1.81 -21.69
N ASN A 104 -6.84 -0.84 -21.11
CA ASN A 104 -8.20 -0.99 -20.56
C ASN A 104 -8.32 -2.07 -19.47
N LYS A 105 -7.24 -2.31 -18.70
CA LYS A 105 -7.23 -3.26 -17.57
C LYS A 105 -7.93 -2.72 -16.31
N GLY A 106 -8.40 -1.47 -16.35
CA GLY A 106 -9.16 -0.82 -15.29
C GLY A 106 -8.30 -0.13 -14.22
N ASP A 107 -8.99 0.30 -13.16
CA ASP A 107 -8.42 1.06 -12.05
C ASP A 107 -8.19 0.18 -10.82
N ILE A 108 -6.99 0.30 -10.22
CA ILE A 108 -6.71 -0.20 -8.88
C ILE A 108 -6.91 0.95 -7.90
N VAL A 109 -7.92 0.80 -7.04
CA VAL A 109 -8.26 1.79 -6.02
C VAL A 109 -7.76 1.34 -4.64
N MET A 110 -6.92 2.17 -4.04
CA MET A 110 -6.33 1.95 -2.72
C MET A 110 -6.76 3.06 -1.76
N ASN A 111 -7.08 2.67 -0.53
CA ASN A 111 -7.52 3.60 0.51
C ASN A 111 -6.49 3.57 1.67
N PRO A 112 -5.42 4.37 1.60
CA PRO A 112 -4.46 4.45 2.68
C PRO A 112 -5.13 4.73 4.02
N ASN A 113 -4.68 4.05 5.07
CA ASN A 113 -5.14 4.32 6.42
C ASN A 113 -4.79 5.76 6.83
N SER A 114 -5.72 6.45 7.48
CA SER A 114 -5.52 7.84 7.93
C SER A 114 -4.41 7.98 8.96
N PHE A 115 -4.23 6.93 9.78
CA PHE A 115 -3.23 6.87 10.82
C PHE A 115 -2.79 5.41 11.02
N THR A 116 -1.50 5.22 11.29
CA THR A 116 -0.93 3.93 11.67
C THR A 116 0.20 4.18 12.67
N ILE A 117 0.02 3.69 13.90
CA ILE A 117 1.01 3.82 14.97
C ILE A 117 2.31 3.14 14.51
N GLY A 118 3.45 3.83 14.68
CA GLY A 118 4.76 3.33 14.25
C GLY A 118 5.14 3.63 12.79
N LEU A 119 4.21 4.11 11.95
CA LEU A 119 4.45 4.46 10.55
C LEU A 119 4.33 5.95 10.27
N SER A 120 5.18 6.76 10.91
CA SER A 120 5.15 8.22 10.70
C SER A 120 5.54 8.64 9.27
N ASN A 121 6.31 7.81 8.55
CA ASN A 121 6.71 8.07 7.16
C ASN A 121 5.54 7.92 6.18
N HIS A 122 4.52 7.13 6.49
CA HIS A 122 3.32 6.95 5.67
C HIS A 122 2.75 8.31 5.21
N LYS A 123 2.44 9.21 6.16
CA LYS A 123 1.80 10.49 5.83
C LYS A 123 2.71 11.38 5.01
N LYS A 124 4.02 11.37 5.28
CA LYS A 124 5.03 12.12 4.51
C LYS A 124 5.14 11.60 3.08
N ASN A 125 5.16 10.28 2.90
CA ASN A 125 5.24 9.63 1.60
C ASN A 125 3.98 9.88 0.76
N LEU A 126 2.79 9.84 1.36
CA LEU A 126 1.56 10.23 0.67
C LEU A 126 1.58 11.69 0.18
N VAL A 127 2.18 12.62 0.94
CA VAL A 127 2.36 14.01 0.49
C VAL A 127 3.29 14.06 -0.72
N LYS A 128 4.39 13.31 -0.69
CA LYS A 128 5.35 13.26 -1.81
C LYS A 128 4.72 12.66 -3.07
N LEU A 129 3.99 11.56 -2.93
CA LEU A 129 3.24 10.93 -4.02
C LEU A 129 2.19 11.87 -4.60
N GLN A 130 1.47 12.60 -3.75
CA GLN A 130 0.53 13.61 -4.22
C GLN A 130 1.25 14.65 -5.08
N LYS A 131 2.36 15.23 -4.61
CA LYS A 131 3.11 16.24 -5.37
C LYS A 131 3.65 15.72 -6.70
N MET A 132 4.04 14.45 -6.75
CA MET A 132 4.60 13.82 -7.96
C MET A 132 3.54 13.54 -9.03
N TYR A 133 2.32 13.24 -8.61
CA TYR A 133 1.21 12.82 -9.48
C TYR A 133 0.00 13.77 -9.40
N SER A 134 0.24 15.05 -9.09
CA SER A 134 -0.79 16.11 -9.15
C SER A 134 -0.84 16.75 -10.52
#